data_AF-A0A6M3JQZ3-F1
#
_entry.id   AF-A0A6M3JQZ3-F1
#
_cell.length_a   1.000
_cell.length_b   1.000
_cell.length_c   1.000
_cell.angle_alpha   90.00
_cell.angle_beta   90.00
_cell.angle_gamma   90.00
#
_symmetry.space_group_name_H-M   'P 1'
#
loop_
_entity.id
_entity.type
_entity.pdbx_description
1 polymer ?
#
loop_
_entity_poly.entity_id
_entity_poly.type
_entity_poly.pdbx_seq_one_letter_code
_entity_poly.pdbx_strand_id
1 'polypeptide(L)'
;MATKYAPQATFNWSDSWCDSDDGVQDVVKPGAGDLATLTVNSGDCAVNENTAALGGLNMTGYTGTITVTNDIDVVGSANLAGTWSGAGATSVDGTVNHNANMSGYTGLLTFDGNADAHTIISTTAFGNLAVNNNGSSVVLDNAIECASFTLTAGTFDCSASTYGVTVNGNLTYTEPGTLSNSGTWTLATSANITWAAATNQLAELVVNEGVTATLTGNLYAKKLSGAGTIAPSTTQKIFIKTATTPGWWAITGTVSCNTDIEDTAVGAGATITLANKDLRIYDDASSVLTMTGGISLGTGSLEIFSTTTAGAETTVDMAGYKISCANITIGHGSLDRRGELKLGEGIHRITGNIAAGAGSTTNKLGLESCYLILGGTLTATKITITANAGAPHIIGGTITDDDGSAVYHCHETTDGGGGANANETFDKHAYPGSLVTCGVGV
;
A
#
# COMPACT_ATOMS: atom_id res chain seq x y z
N MET A 1 -17.30 27.62 -49.05
CA MET A 1 -17.69 26.82 -47.87
C MET A 1 -18.39 25.59 -48.39
N ALA A 2 -17.70 24.45 -48.46
CA ALA A 2 -18.34 23.19 -48.81
C ALA A 2 -19.35 22.87 -47.70
N THR A 3 -20.59 22.57 -48.11
CA THR A 3 -21.64 22.04 -47.26
C THR A 3 -21.16 20.75 -46.61
N LYS A 4 -20.66 20.83 -45.38
CA LYS A 4 -20.51 19.67 -44.49
C LYS A 4 -21.88 19.00 -44.38
N TYR A 5 -21.92 17.68 -44.50
CA TYR A 5 -23.17 16.89 -44.51
C TYR A 5 -24.15 17.28 -43.39
N ALA A 6 -25.44 17.06 -43.68
CA ALA A 6 -26.45 16.90 -42.64
C ALA A 6 -26.05 15.72 -41.73
N PRO A 7 -26.31 15.80 -40.42
CA PRO A 7 -26.02 14.71 -39.48
C PRO A 7 -26.56 13.38 -40.01
N GLN A 8 -25.71 12.36 -40.11
CA GLN A 8 -26.20 11.00 -40.36
C GLN A 8 -26.84 10.47 -39.08
N ALA A 9 -27.96 9.75 -39.19
CA ALA A 9 -28.62 9.21 -38.00
C ALA A 9 -27.81 8.06 -37.38
N THR A 10 -27.23 7.18 -38.21
CA THR A 10 -26.48 5.98 -37.81
C THR A 10 -25.52 5.55 -38.92
N PHE A 11 -24.32 5.04 -38.61
CA PHE A 11 -23.41 4.38 -39.55
C PHE A 11 -22.70 3.17 -38.93
N ASN A 12 -22.19 2.26 -39.78
CA ASN A 12 -21.59 0.98 -39.39
C ASN A 12 -20.22 0.80 -40.06
N TRP A 13 -19.16 0.50 -39.28
CA TRP A 13 -17.79 0.33 -39.79
C TRP A 13 -17.64 -0.79 -40.81
N SER A 14 -18.52 -1.81 -40.82
CA SER A 14 -18.51 -2.83 -41.88
C SER A 14 -18.91 -2.30 -43.26
N ASP A 15 -19.64 -1.18 -43.31
CA ASP A 15 -20.34 -0.75 -44.53
C ASP A 15 -19.85 0.62 -45.05
N SER A 16 -19.48 1.55 -44.17
CA SER A 16 -18.98 2.89 -44.53
C SER A 16 -18.28 3.57 -43.35
N TRP A 17 -17.34 4.48 -43.61
CA TRP A 17 -16.78 5.37 -42.59
C TRP A 17 -16.62 6.81 -43.10
N CYS A 18 -16.41 7.75 -42.19
CA CYS A 18 -16.10 9.13 -42.54
C CYS A 18 -14.58 9.34 -42.56
N ASP A 19 -14.00 9.30 -43.76
CA ASP A 19 -12.74 9.98 -44.00
C ASP A 19 -12.96 11.49 -43.89
N SER A 20 -12.00 12.13 -43.25
CA SER A 20 -11.99 13.54 -42.87
C SER A 20 -11.64 14.49 -44.00
N ASP A 21 -11.37 14.02 -45.22
CA ASP A 21 -10.79 14.85 -46.26
C ASP A 21 -11.83 15.62 -47.10
N ASP A 22 -12.84 14.98 -47.71
CA ASP A 22 -13.49 15.61 -48.86
C ASP A 22 -15.03 15.68 -48.83
N GLY A 23 -15.66 15.24 -47.74
CA GLY A 23 -17.12 15.20 -47.68
C GLY A 23 -17.71 14.20 -48.68
N VAL A 24 -17.05 13.06 -48.89
CA VAL A 24 -17.60 11.87 -49.54
C VAL A 24 -17.57 10.74 -48.49
N GLN A 25 -18.66 9.97 -48.37
CA GLN A 25 -18.62 8.73 -47.59
C GLN A 25 -17.58 7.81 -48.21
N ASP A 26 -16.57 7.41 -47.44
CA ASP A 26 -15.68 6.37 -47.91
C ASP A 26 -16.41 5.03 -47.70
N VAL A 27 -16.64 4.35 -48.82
CA VAL A 27 -17.26 3.02 -48.88
C VAL A 27 -16.22 1.92 -48.69
N VAL A 28 -14.93 2.28 -48.65
CA VAL A 28 -13.84 1.35 -48.35
C VAL A 28 -13.63 1.34 -46.85
N LYS A 29 -13.51 0.17 -46.24
CA LYS A 29 -13.17 0.03 -44.81
C LYS A 29 -11.81 0.67 -44.48
N PRO A 30 -11.59 1.19 -43.27
CA PRO A 30 -10.26 1.63 -42.83
C PRO A 30 -9.23 0.51 -42.99
N GLY A 31 -8.12 0.85 -43.64
CA GLY A 31 -6.93 0.03 -43.77
C GLY A 31 -5.94 0.26 -42.63
N ALA A 32 -4.86 -0.52 -42.66
CA ALA A 32 -3.77 -0.35 -41.72
C ALA A 32 -3.09 0.99 -41.92
N GLY A 33 -2.94 1.78 -40.85
CA GLY A 33 -2.31 3.11 -40.88
C GLY A 33 -3.25 4.28 -41.16
N ASP A 34 -4.55 4.03 -41.40
CA ASP A 34 -5.50 5.12 -41.68
C ASP A 34 -5.89 5.89 -40.41
N LEU A 35 -6.23 7.17 -40.58
CA LEU A 35 -6.74 8.03 -39.51
C LEU A 35 -8.27 8.05 -39.50
N ALA A 36 -8.89 7.28 -38.61
CA ALA A 36 -10.33 7.31 -38.40
C ALA A 36 -10.76 8.61 -37.68
N THR A 37 -11.67 9.40 -38.24
CA THR A 37 -12.14 10.65 -37.61
C THR A 37 -13.66 10.67 -37.41
N LEU A 38 -14.14 10.81 -36.17
CA LEU A 38 -15.55 11.05 -35.85
C LEU A 38 -15.73 12.50 -35.38
N THR A 39 -16.73 13.20 -35.92
CA THR A 39 -17.00 14.62 -35.64
C THR A 39 -18.37 14.81 -35.02
N VAL A 40 -18.72 16.04 -34.62
CA VAL A 40 -20.06 16.38 -34.12
C VAL A 40 -21.22 16.03 -35.08
N ASN A 41 -20.94 15.88 -36.38
CA ASN A 41 -21.94 15.51 -37.39
C ASN A 41 -21.94 14.01 -37.72
N SER A 42 -20.98 13.24 -37.18
CA SER A 42 -21.00 11.79 -37.27
C SER A 42 -22.13 11.30 -36.37
N GLY A 43 -23.06 10.53 -36.92
CA GLY A 43 -24.15 9.91 -36.16
C GLY A 43 -23.68 8.85 -35.17
N ASP A 44 -24.60 8.04 -34.66
CA ASP A 44 -24.22 6.85 -33.91
C ASP A 44 -23.41 5.90 -34.80
N CYS A 45 -22.36 5.30 -34.23
CA CYS A 45 -21.40 4.43 -34.91
C CYS A 45 -21.48 3.02 -34.32
N ALA A 46 -21.46 1.98 -35.17
CA ALA A 46 -21.19 0.62 -34.74
C ALA A 46 -19.82 0.16 -35.25
N VAL A 47 -18.96 -0.28 -34.33
CA VAL A 47 -17.67 -0.93 -34.59
C VAL A 47 -17.89 -2.43 -34.45
N ASN A 48 -18.36 -3.01 -35.54
CA ASN A 48 -18.67 -4.44 -35.63
C ASN A 48 -17.57 -5.25 -36.30
N GLU A 49 -16.56 -4.63 -36.90
CA GLU A 49 -15.36 -5.27 -37.46
C GLU A 49 -14.22 -4.25 -37.45
N ASN A 50 -13.04 -4.64 -36.96
CA ASN A 50 -11.80 -3.91 -37.17
C ASN A 50 -10.65 -4.90 -37.32
N THR A 51 -10.25 -5.15 -38.56
CA THR A 51 -9.23 -6.16 -38.88
C THR A 51 -7.83 -5.57 -39.06
N ALA A 52 -7.69 -4.25 -39.01
CA ALA A 52 -6.44 -3.56 -39.30
C ALA A 52 -6.14 -2.52 -38.22
N ALA A 53 -4.86 -2.36 -37.90
CA ALA A 53 -4.43 -1.39 -36.91
C ALA A 53 -4.48 0.02 -37.52
N LEU A 54 -5.32 0.89 -36.96
CA LEU A 54 -5.48 2.28 -37.41
C LEU A 54 -4.20 3.08 -37.15
N GLY A 55 -3.86 4.02 -38.01
CA GLY A 55 -2.80 5.00 -37.72
C GLY A 55 -3.21 6.03 -36.65
N GLY A 56 -4.51 6.23 -36.46
CA GLY A 56 -5.06 7.06 -35.40
C GLY A 56 -6.58 6.99 -35.31
N LEU A 57 -7.13 7.38 -34.16
CA LEU A 57 -8.57 7.56 -33.96
C LEU A 57 -8.83 8.93 -33.37
N ASN A 58 -9.55 9.79 -34.07
CA ASN A 58 -9.83 11.16 -33.67
C ASN A 58 -11.33 11.42 -33.53
N MET A 59 -11.84 11.46 -32.31
CA MET A 59 -13.25 11.70 -32.01
C MET A 59 -13.50 13.12 -31.46
N THR A 60 -12.63 14.09 -31.77
CA THR A 60 -12.73 15.44 -31.21
C THR A 60 -14.07 16.09 -31.55
N GLY A 61 -14.87 16.36 -30.53
CA GLY A 61 -16.21 16.96 -30.66
C GLY A 61 -17.32 15.97 -31.03
N TYR A 62 -17.04 14.67 -31.12
CA TYR A 62 -18.07 13.64 -31.29
C TYR A 62 -18.95 13.56 -30.04
N THR A 63 -20.27 13.48 -30.24
CA THR A 63 -21.27 13.41 -29.16
C THR A 63 -22.25 12.24 -29.31
N GLY A 64 -22.16 11.49 -30.41
CA GLY A 64 -23.00 10.31 -30.66
C GLY A 64 -22.61 9.10 -29.81
N THR A 65 -23.30 7.99 -30.06
CA THR A 65 -23.00 6.70 -29.43
C THR A 65 -22.14 5.85 -30.34
N ILE A 66 -20.99 5.37 -29.84
CA ILE A 66 -20.20 4.32 -30.47
C ILE A 66 -20.44 2.97 -29.78
N THR A 67 -20.84 1.97 -30.54
CA THR A 67 -21.08 0.61 -30.07
C THR A 67 -19.92 -0.27 -30.52
N VAL A 68 -19.10 -0.73 -29.57
CA VAL A 68 -17.87 -1.49 -29.86
C VAL A 68 -18.05 -2.95 -29.45
N THR A 69 -18.29 -3.79 -30.45
CA THR A 69 -18.43 -5.25 -30.25
C THR A 69 -17.16 -6.02 -30.59
N ASN A 70 -16.24 -5.40 -31.34
CA ASN A 70 -14.92 -5.94 -31.67
C ASN A 70 -13.83 -4.94 -31.27
N ASP A 71 -12.61 -5.44 -31.08
CA ASP A 71 -11.50 -4.65 -30.58
C ASP A 71 -11.05 -3.58 -31.59
N ILE A 72 -10.70 -2.40 -31.09
CA ILE A 72 -10.12 -1.31 -31.89
C ILE A 72 -8.61 -1.31 -31.64
N ASP A 73 -7.81 -1.37 -32.69
CA ASP A 73 -6.34 -1.30 -32.60
C ASP A 73 -5.86 0.00 -33.24
N VAL A 74 -5.03 0.76 -32.54
CA VAL A 74 -4.53 2.08 -32.94
C VAL A 74 -3.02 2.15 -32.74
N VAL A 75 -2.25 2.20 -33.84
CA VAL A 75 -0.77 2.30 -33.84
C VAL A 75 -0.28 3.74 -33.58
N GLY A 76 -1.20 4.68 -33.35
CA GLY A 76 -0.89 6.08 -33.09
C GLY A 76 -1.72 6.65 -31.95
N SER A 77 -2.23 7.88 -32.15
CA SER A 77 -2.99 8.55 -31.09
C SER A 77 -4.50 8.26 -31.19
N ALA A 78 -5.13 8.07 -30.03
CA ALA A 78 -6.55 7.85 -29.86
C ALA A 78 -7.17 8.98 -29.01
N ASN A 79 -7.85 9.94 -29.64
CA ASN A 79 -8.68 10.93 -28.98
C ASN A 79 -10.11 10.41 -28.90
N LEU A 80 -10.53 9.95 -27.72
CA LEU A 80 -11.81 9.27 -27.52
C LEU A 80 -12.86 10.23 -26.94
N ALA A 81 -14.10 10.12 -27.43
CA ALA A 81 -15.22 10.98 -27.06
C ALA A 81 -16.57 10.28 -27.29
N GLY A 82 -17.66 10.93 -26.88
CA GLY A 82 -19.03 10.44 -27.08
C GLY A 82 -19.46 9.39 -26.07
N THR A 83 -20.58 8.73 -26.34
CA THR A 83 -21.10 7.66 -25.48
C THR A 83 -20.61 6.31 -26.01
N TRP A 84 -19.85 5.57 -25.22
CA TRP A 84 -19.39 4.24 -25.56
C TRP A 84 -20.35 3.19 -25.02
N SER A 85 -20.55 2.13 -25.78
CA SER A 85 -21.29 0.94 -25.37
C SER A 85 -20.66 -0.31 -25.97
N GLY A 86 -20.94 -1.48 -25.38
CA GLY A 86 -20.31 -2.73 -25.78
C GLY A 86 -19.07 -3.07 -24.95
N ALA A 87 -18.47 -4.21 -25.26
CA ALA A 87 -17.41 -4.82 -24.46
C ALA A 87 -16.09 -5.01 -25.22
N GLY A 88 -16.01 -4.55 -26.48
CA GLY A 88 -14.76 -4.62 -27.25
C GLY A 88 -13.66 -3.78 -26.60
N ALA A 89 -12.43 -4.26 -26.75
CA ALA A 89 -11.24 -3.60 -26.22
C ALA A 89 -10.79 -2.46 -27.15
N THR A 90 -9.88 -1.63 -26.65
CA THR A 90 -9.14 -0.65 -27.43
C THR A 90 -7.67 -0.84 -27.11
N SER A 91 -6.86 -1.25 -28.08
CA SER A 91 -5.41 -1.28 -27.97
C SER A 91 -4.80 -0.05 -28.60
N VAL A 92 -3.83 0.56 -27.92
CA VAL A 92 -3.20 1.81 -28.36
C VAL A 92 -1.68 1.73 -28.21
N ASP A 93 -0.99 1.90 -29.34
CA ASP A 93 0.46 2.06 -29.44
C ASP A 93 0.83 3.55 -29.54
N GLY A 94 0.43 4.35 -28.54
CA GLY A 94 0.66 5.79 -28.58
C GLY A 94 -0.01 6.57 -27.46
N THR A 95 -0.57 7.74 -27.78
CA THR A 95 -1.25 8.62 -26.82
C THR A 95 -2.75 8.36 -26.80
N VAL A 96 -3.32 8.25 -25.60
CA VAL A 96 -4.77 8.18 -25.38
C VAL A 96 -5.24 9.45 -24.69
N ASN A 97 -6.24 10.09 -25.28
CA ASN A 97 -6.94 11.22 -24.69
C ASN A 97 -8.42 10.88 -24.48
N HIS A 98 -8.78 10.52 -23.26
CA HIS A 98 -10.15 10.39 -22.78
C HIS A 98 -10.68 11.77 -22.38
N ASN A 99 -11.40 12.41 -23.30
CA ASN A 99 -11.91 13.75 -23.08
C ASN A 99 -13.10 13.78 -22.10
N ALA A 100 -13.43 14.98 -21.60
CA ALA A 100 -14.54 15.17 -20.67
C ALA A 100 -15.94 14.85 -21.25
N ASN A 101 -16.04 14.68 -22.58
CA ASN A 101 -17.29 14.35 -23.26
C ASN A 101 -17.43 12.84 -23.50
N MET A 102 -16.53 12.01 -22.95
CA MET A 102 -16.61 10.57 -23.02
C MET A 102 -17.45 10.03 -21.85
N SER A 103 -18.33 9.06 -22.13
CA SER A 103 -19.08 8.33 -21.10
C SER A 103 -19.31 6.87 -21.51
N GLY A 104 -19.61 5.99 -20.55
CA GLY A 104 -20.04 4.62 -20.84
C GLY A 104 -18.95 3.64 -21.28
N TYR A 105 -17.67 4.04 -21.31
CA TYR A 105 -16.58 3.14 -21.68
C TYR A 105 -16.34 2.07 -20.61
N THR A 106 -16.77 0.84 -20.90
CA THR A 106 -16.59 -0.32 -20.01
C THR A 106 -15.58 -1.35 -20.54
N GLY A 107 -15.04 -1.14 -21.74
CA GLY A 107 -14.08 -2.02 -22.39
C GLY A 107 -12.71 -2.05 -21.69
N LEU A 108 -11.82 -2.87 -22.22
CA LEU A 108 -10.40 -2.91 -21.84
C LEU A 108 -9.61 -1.92 -22.71
N LEU A 109 -8.97 -0.94 -22.09
CA LEU A 109 -7.93 -0.13 -22.72
C LEU A 109 -6.58 -0.79 -22.49
N THR A 110 -5.86 -1.10 -23.56
CA THR A 110 -4.55 -1.76 -23.52
C THR A 110 -3.48 -0.88 -24.16
N PHE A 111 -2.30 -0.82 -23.53
CA PHE A 111 -1.06 -0.41 -24.16
C PHE A 111 -0.21 -1.66 -24.37
N ASP A 112 -0.06 -2.14 -25.61
CA ASP A 112 0.69 -3.38 -25.94
C ASP A 112 1.73 -3.22 -27.06
N GLY A 113 1.93 -2.00 -27.56
CA GLY A 113 2.82 -1.74 -28.68
C GLY A 113 4.27 -1.36 -28.32
N ASN A 114 4.97 -0.77 -29.29
CA ASN A 114 6.40 -0.45 -29.24
C ASN A 114 6.72 1.03 -29.48
N ALA A 115 5.74 1.92 -29.40
CA ALA A 115 5.93 3.34 -29.66
C ALA A 115 6.94 3.97 -28.71
N ASP A 116 7.60 5.02 -29.22
CA ASP A 116 8.62 5.76 -28.48
C ASP A 116 8.03 6.56 -27.30
N ALA A 117 6.71 6.76 -27.26
CA ALA A 117 6.02 7.40 -26.15
C ALA A 117 4.58 6.91 -26.04
N HIS A 118 4.17 6.61 -24.81
CA HIS A 118 2.78 6.37 -24.46
C HIS A 118 2.34 7.39 -23.40
N THR A 119 1.15 7.95 -23.55
CA THR A 119 0.62 8.92 -22.60
C THR A 119 -0.87 8.69 -22.41
N ILE A 120 -1.33 8.72 -21.17
CA ILE A 120 -2.75 8.70 -20.83
C ILE A 120 -3.14 10.07 -20.29
N ILE A 121 -4.07 10.71 -20.99
CA ILE A 121 -4.78 11.89 -20.53
C ILE A 121 -6.23 11.46 -20.34
N SER A 122 -6.71 11.37 -19.10
CA SER A 122 -8.13 11.12 -18.83
C SER A 122 -8.67 12.13 -17.83
N THR A 123 -9.90 12.57 -18.04
CA THR A 123 -10.64 13.43 -17.10
C THR A 123 -11.88 12.75 -16.55
N THR A 124 -12.15 11.51 -16.98
CA THR A 124 -13.33 10.73 -16.62
C THR A 124 -12.94 9.30 -16.26
N ALA A 125 -13.80 8.62 -15.49
CA ALA A 125 -13.65 7.20 -15.25
C ALA A 125 -13.80 6.41 -16.55
N PHE A 126 -13.05 5.31 -16.67
CA PHE A 126 -13.16 4.36 -17.78
C PHE A 126 -13.08 2.92 -17.27
N GLY A 127 -13.24 1.97 -18.20
CA GLY A 127 -13.19 0.54 -17.96
C GLY A 127 -11.83 0.04 -17.47
N ASN A 128 -11.46 -1.17 -17.89
CA ASN A 128 -10.22 -1.78 -17.42
C ASN A 128 -9.02 -1.12 -18.12
N LEU A 129 -7.89 -1.02 -17.41
CA LEU A 129 -6.61 -0.59 -17.96
C LEU A 129 -5.62 -1.76 -17.89
N ALA A 130 -5.00 -2.09 -19.02
CA ALA A 130 -3.87 -3.00 -19.10
C ALA A 130 -2.64 -2.31 -19.70
N VAL A 131 -1.50 -2.49 -19.05
CA VAL A 131 -0.20 -2.11 -19.56
C VAL A 131 0.61 -3.38 -19.77
N ASN A 132 0.91 -3.65 -21.04
CA ASN A 132 1.59 -4.85 -21.51
C ASN A 132 2.49 -4.51 -22.71
N ASN A 133 3.06 -3.32 -22.72
CA ASN A 133 3.84 -2.81 -23.84
C ASN A 133 5.32 -3.23 -23.70
N ASN A 134 6.03 -3.34 -24.81
CA ASN A 134 7.49 -3.59 -24.80
C ASN A 134 8.30 -2.33 -25.16
N GLY A 135 7.61 -1.24 -25.51
CA GLY A 135 8.18 0.06 -25.82
C GLY A 135 8.49 0.92 -24.60
N SER A 136 8.40 2.24 -24.78
CA SER A 136 8.65 3.25 -23.75
C SER A 136 7.64 3.20 -22.60
N SER A 137 7.87 3.99 -21.54
CA SER A 137 6.91 4.09 -20.43
C SER A 137 5.55 4.63 -20.87
N VAL A 138 4.48 4.11 -20.28
CA VAL A 138 3.14 4.73 -20.25
C VAL A 138 3.10 5.77 -19.17
N VAL A 139 3.04 7.04 -19.56
CA VAL A 139 3.08 8.20 -18.65
C VAL A 139 1.68 8.74 -18.37
N LEU A 140 1.41 9.11 -17.11
CA LEU A 140 0.20 9.84 -16.73
C LEU A 140 0.38 11.35 -16.86
N ASP A 141 -0.52 12.00 -17.62
CA ASP A 141 -0.61 13.46 -17.73
C ASP A 141 -1.84 14.04 -17.00
N ASN A 142 -2.66 13.18 -16.38
CA ASN A 142 -3.65 13.57 -15.39
C ASN A 142 -3.92 12.40 -14.41
N ALA A 143 -4.60 12.69 -13.30
CA ALA A 143 -5.15 11.62 -12.45
C ALA A 143 -6.19 10.80 -13.22
N ILE A 144 -6.20 9.49 -12.99
CA ILE A 144 -7.09 8.57 -13.70
C ILE A 144 -7.96 7.77 -12.74
N GLU A 145 -9.11 7.33 -13.25
CA GLU A 145 -10.00 6.39 -12.59
C GLU A 145 -10.34 5.26 -13.55
N CYS A 146 -10.12 4.01 -13.12
CA CYS A 146 -10.34 2.82 -13.94
C CYS A 146 -11.09 1.73 -13.16
N ALA A 147 -11.79 0.86 -13.88
CA ALA A 147 -12.53 -0.25 -13.29
C ALA A 147 -11.60 -1.33 -12.70
N SER A 148 -10.47 -1.60 -13.34
CA SER A 148 -9.41 -2.48 -12.82
C SER A 148 -8.10 -2.10 -13.50
N PHE A 149 -6.98 -2.32 -12.82
CA PHE A 149 -5.65 -2.05 -13.34
C PHE A 149 -4.84 -3.34 -13.41
N THR A 150 -4.18 -3.56 -14.56
CA THR A 150 -3.25 -4.67 -14.79
C THR A 150 -1.95 -4.16 -15.39
N LEU A 151 -0.82 -4.50 -14.78
CA LEU A 151 0.52 -4.29 -15.35
C LEU A 151 1.24 -5.63 -15.42
N THR A 152 1.48 -6.12 -16.64
CA THR A 152 2.12 -7.42 -16.89
C THR A 152 3.48 -7.29 -17.56
N ALA A 153 3.68 -6.24 -18.36
CA ALA A 153 4.95 -5.93 -19.03
C ALA A 153 5.07 -4.41 -19.23
N GLY A 154 6.24 -3.94 -19.64
CA GLY A 154 6.49 -2.51 -19.87
C GLY A 154 6.65 -1.72 -18.58
N THR A 155 6.58 -0.39 -18.71
CA THR A 155 6.69 0.53 -17.57
C THR A 155 5.46 1.41 -17.48
N PHE A 156 4.80 1.43 -16.32
CA PHE A 156 3.82 2.46 -15.99
C PHE A 156 4.50 3.51 -15.12
N ASP A 157 4.60 4.74 -15.63
CA ASP A 157 5.36 5.83 -15.03
C ASP A 157 4.45 7.00 -14.64
N CYS A 158 4.26 7.16 -13.33
CA CYS A 158 3.68 8.33 -12.72
C CYS A 158 4.65 8.90 -11.66
N SER A 159 5.95 8.88 -11.94
CA SER A 159 6.99 9.42 -11.06
C SER A 159 7.16 10.93 -11.22
N ALA A 160 6.98 11.44 -12.45
CA ALA A 160 7.09 12.86 -12.79
C ALA A 160 5.87 13.70 -12.39
N SER A 161 4.76 13.06 -11.99
CA SER A 161 3.52 13.72 -11.59
C SER A 161 3.06 13.25 -10.21
N THR A 162 2.33 14.10 -9.49
CA THR A 162 1.65 13.69 -8.23
C THR A 162 0.26 13.13 -8.51
N TYR A 163 -0.04 12.80 -9.77
CA TYR A 163 -1.35 12.32 -10.18
C TYR A 163 -1.65 10.96 -9.55
N GLY A 164 -2.88 10.82 -9.05
CA GLY A 164 -3.34 9.58 -8.43
C GLY A 164 -3.98 8.64 -9.42
N VAL A 165 -4.06 7.37 -9.02
CA VAL A 165 -4.81 6.32 -9.73
C VAL A 165 -5.90 5.81 -8.81
N THR A 166 -7.16 5.98 -9.22
CA THR A 166 -8.30 5.37 -8.52
C THR A 166 -8.69 4.08 -9.24
N VAL A 167 -8.80 2.99 -8.48
CA VAL A 167 -9.17 1.68 -8.99
C VAL A 167 -10.47 1.23 -8.32
N ASN A 168 -11.49 0.97 -9.14
CA ASN A 168 -12.82 0.51 -8.72
C ASN A 168 -12.97 -1.03 -8.78
N GLY A 169 -11.86 -1.75 -8.76
CA GLY A 169 -11.82 -3.20 -8.89
C GLY A 169 -10.39 -3.69 -8.71
N ASN A 170 -10.02 -4.78 -9.39
CA ASN A 170 -8.77 -5.47 -9.09
C ASN A 170 -7.54 -4.63 -9.44
N LEU A 171 -6.53 -4.71 -8.57
CA LEU A 171 -5.19 -4.18 -8.78
C LEU A 171 -4.23 -5.35 -8.99
N THR A 172 -3.72 -5.50 -10.21
CA THR A 172 -2.85 -6.61 -10.59
C THR A 172 -1.53 -6.08 -11.11
N TYR A 173 -0.46 -6.52 -10.47
CA TYR A 173 0.91 -6.28 -10.89
C TYR A 173 1.66 -7.61 -10.95
N THR A 174 2.19 -7.94 -12.12
CA THR A 174 3.02 -9.12 -12.36
C THR A 174 4.31 -8.77 -13.08
N GLU A 175 5.39 -9.48 -12.78
CA GLU A 175 6.64 -9.35 -13.55
C GLU A 175 6.45 -9.86 -14.99
N PRO A 176 7.17 -9.31 -15.98
CA PRO A 176 8.30 -8.35 -15.86
C PRO A 176 7.91 -6.85 -15.83
N GLY A 177 6.65 -6.48 -15.63
CA GLY A 177 6.24 -5.07 -15.58
C GLY A 177 7.02 -4.24 -14.55
N THR A 178 7.16 -2.93 -14.79
CA THR A 178 7.83 -1.97 -13.91
C THR A 178 6.90 -0.82 -13.55
N LEU A 179 6.87 -0.45 -12.27
CA LEU A 179 6.07 0.66 -11.77
C LEU A 179 7.00 1.75 -11.22
N SER A 180 6.99 2.90 -11.88
CA SER A 180 7.68 4.10 -11.41
C SER A 180 6.63 5.07 -10.89
N ASN A 181 6.33 5.10 -9.59
CA ASN A 181 5.30 5.99 -9.05
C ASN A 181 5.79 6.90 -7.93
N SER A 182 5.22 8.11 -7.90
CA SER A 182 5.28 9.02 -6.76
C SER A 182 3.88 9.43 -6.25
N GLY A 183 2.82 9.12 -7.02
CA GLY A 183 1.43 9.43 -6.70
C GLY A 183 0.70 8.39 -5.83
N THR A 184 -0.51 8.78 -5.40
CA THR A 184 -1.40 8.00 -4.53
C THR A 184 -2.27 7.02 -5.33
N TRP A 185 -2.36 5.78 -4.86
CA TRP A 185 -3.28 4.78 -5.40
C TRP A 185 -4.46 4.58 -4.45
N THR A 186 -5.69 4.70 -4.95
CA THR A 186 -6.91 4.61 -4.14
C THR A 186 -7.76 3.43 -4.57
N LEU A 187 -8.09 2.55 -3.63
CA LEU A 187 -9.16 1.57 -3.81
C LEU A 187 -10.49 2.18 -3.35
N ALA A 188 -11.35 2.47 -4.32
CA ALA A 188 -12.66 3.06 -4.08
C ALA A 188 -13.77 2.01 -3.90
N THR A 189 -13.52 0.76 -4.31
CA THR A 189 -14.41 -0.38 -4.09
C THR A 189 -13.60 -1.60 -3.65
N SER A 190 -14.28 -2.63 -3.12
CA SER A 190 -13.63 -3.86 -2.69
C SER A 190 -13.00 -4.60 -3.85
N ALA A 191 -11.75 -5.05 -3.67
CA ALA A 191 -10.88 -5.50 -4.74
C ALA A 191 -9.89 -6.56 -4.29
N ASN A 192 -9.43 -7.38 -5.24
CA ASN A 192 -8.24 -8.21 -5.04
C ASN A 192 -6.98 -7.42 -5.40
N ILE A 193 -5.92 -7.59 -4.60
CA ILE A 193 -4.58 -7.09 -4.90
C ILE A 193 -3.65 -8.28 -5.14
N THR A 194 -3.20 -8.41 -6.40
CA THR A 194 -2.13 -9.33 -6.77
C THR A 194 -0.88 -8.51 -7.05
N TRP A 195 0.21 -8.78 -6.34
CA TRP A 195 1.46 -8.05 -6.52
C TRP A 195 2.64 -9.02 -6.47
N ALA A 196 3.40 -9.11 -7.56
CA ALA A 196 4.40 -10.15 -7.75
C ALA A 196 5.80 -9.82 -7.23
N ALA A 197 6.20 -8.54 -7.18
CA ALA A 197 7.61 -8.17 -6.95
C ALA A 197 7.81 -7.14 -5.84
N ALA A 198 8.90 -7.34 -5.10
CA ALA A 198 9.32 -6.47 -4.00
C ALA A 198 10.11 -5.21 -4.44
N THR A 199 10.53 -5.18 -5.70
CA THR A 199 11.27 -4.08 -6.35
C THR A 199 10.36 -2.93 -6.77
N ASN A 200 9.09 -3.23 -7.05
CA ASN A 200 8.07 -2.26 -7.42
C ASN A 200 7.13 -2.06 -6.24
N GLN A 201 7.09 -0.85 -5.68
CA GLN A 201 6.33 -0.54 -4.47
C GLN A 201 5.34 0.56 -4.79
N LEU A 202 4.13 0.50 -4.23
CA LEU A 202 3.22 1.63 -4.27
C LEU A 202 3.78 2.78 -3.42
N ALA A 203 3.86 4.00 -3.96
CA ALA A 203 4.24 5.17 -3.17
C ALA A 203 3.25 5.37 -2.00
N GLU A 204 1.95 5.28 -2.26
CA GLU A 204 0.91 5.21 -1.25
C GLU A 204 -0.27 4.37 -1.76
N LEU A 205 -0.82 3.52 -0.88
CA LEU A 205 -2.11 2.88 -1.08
C LEU A 205 -3.12 3.41 -0.04
N VAL A 206 -4.24 3.94 -0.53
CA VAL A 206 -5.40 4.36 0.24
C VAL A 206 -6.50 3.31 0.07
N VAL A 207 -7.01 2.79 1.19
CA VAL A 207 -8.21 1.93 1.18
C VAL A 207 -9.36 2.70 1.81
N ASN A 208 -10.37 3.05 1.01
CA ASN A 208 -11.48 3.88 1.47
C ASN A 208 -12.31 3.18 2.56
N GLU A 209 -13.04 3.96 3.34
CA GLU A 209 -13.96 3.43 4.35
C GLU A 209 -14.98 2.48 3.70
N GLY A 210 -15.26 1.35 4.35
CA GLY A 210 -16.18 0.31 3.84
C GLY A 210 -15.61 -0.55 2.70
N VAL A 211 -14.40 -0.25 2.20
CA VAL A 211 -13.73 -1.03 1.16
C VAL A 211 -12.88 -2.14 1.78
N THR A 212 -12.88 -3.33 1.16
CA THR A 212 -11.98 -4.43 1.52
C THR A 212 -10.98 -4.71 0.41
N ALA A 213 -9.69 -4.56 0.72
CA ALA A 213 -8.58 -4.99 -0.11
C ALA A 213 -8.17 -6.42 0.27
N THR A 214 -8.42 -7.38 -0.61
CA THR A 214 -8.07 -8.79 -0.40
C THR A 214 -6.72 -9.09 -1.05
N LEU A 215 -5.71 -9.44 -0.25
CA LEU A 215 -4.37 -9.74 -0.74
C LEU A 215 -4.31 -11.17 -1.29
N THR A 216 -4.14 -11.31 -2.61
CA THR A 216 -3.86 -12.57 -3.29
C THR A 216 -2.36 -12.75 -3.55
N GLY A 217 -1.60 -11.65 -3.59
CA GLY A 217 -0.13 -11.61 -3.46
C GLY A 217 0.30 -10.77 -2.24
N ASN A 218 1.59 -10.76 -1.92
CA ASN A 218 2.12 -9.85 -0.88
C ASN A 218 1.99 -8.41 -1.34
N LEU A 219 1.59 -7.47 -0.48
CA LEU A 219 1.56 -6.05 -0.84
C LEU A 219 2.91 -5.39 -0.53
N TYR A 220 3.44 -4.61 -1.46
CA TYR A 220 4.62 -3.76 -1.25
C TYR A 220 4.24 -2.30 -1.44
N ALA A 221 4.38 -1.50 -0.39
CA ALA A 221 4.07 -0.08 -0.40
C ALA A 221 5.09 0.71 0.44
N LYS A 222 5.18 2.02 0.23
CA LYS A 222 5.93 2.93 1.10
C LYS A 222 5.04 3.56 2.17
N LYS A 223 3.74 3.69 1.86
CA LYS A 223 2.74 4.24 2.76
C LYS A 223 1.39 3.55 2.60
N LEU A 224 0.70 3.33 3.73
CA LEU A 224 -0.69 2.92 3.76
C LEU A 224 -1.54 3.96 4.48
N SER A 225 -2.72 4.26 3.94
CA SER A 225 -3.67 5.17 4.56
C SER A 225 -5.12 4.78 4.28
N GLY A 226 -6.06 5.53 4.88
CA GLY A 226 -7.50 5.31 4.74
C GLY A 226 -8.13 4.62 5.95
N ALA A 227 -9.35 4.13 5.77
CA ALA A 227 -10.20 3.58 6.83
C ALA A 227 -10.82 2.22 6.47
N GLY A 228 -10.44 1.64 5.33
CA GLY A 228 -10.92 0.34 4.88
C GLY A 228 -10.26 -0.85 5.56
N THR A 229 -10.58 -2.04 5.06
CA THR A 229 -10.03 -3.31 5.55
C THR A 229 -8.97 -3.84 4.59
N ILE A 230 -7.83 -4.29 5.12
CA ILE A 230 -6.84 -5.09 4.38
C ILE A 230 -6.80 -6.49 4.99
N ALA A 231 -7.03 -7.51 4.18
CA ALA A 231 -7.08 -8.89 4.62
C ALA A 231 -6.36 -9.82 3.64
N PRO A 232 -5.59 -10.81 4.12
CA PRO A 232 -4.98 -11.80 3.25
C PRO A 232 -6.01 -12.85 2.82
N SER A 233 -5.87 -13.36 1.60
CA SER A 233 -6.60 -14.56 1.17
C SER A 233 -6.11 -15.81 1.91
N THR A 234 -4.81 -15.86 2.21
CA THR A 234 -4.14 -16.96 2.92
C THR A 234 -3.01 -16.44 3.81
N THR A 235 -1.75 -16.50 3.36
CA THR A 235 -0.53 -16.18 4.11
C THR A 235 0.15 -14.88 3.66
N GLN A 236 -0.50 -14.12 2.79
CA GLN A 236 0.03 -12.88 2.23
C GLN A 236 0.32 -11.86 3.33
N LYS A 237 1.38 -11.07 3.11
CA LYS A 237 1.84 -10.02 4.01
C LYS A 237 1.76 -8.64 3.39
N ILE A 238 1.83 -7.63 4.24
CA ILE A 238 2.18 -6.27 3.86
C ILE A 238 3.66 -6.06 4.13
N PHE A 239 4.35 -5.44 3.18
CA PHE A 239 5.69 -4.92 3.32
C PHE A 239 5.65 -3.41 3.16
N ILE A 240 5.94 -2.69 4.24
CA ILE A 240 6.23 -1.26 4.18
C ILE A 240 7.73 -1.11 4.00
N LYS A 241 8.16 -0.76 2.78
CA LYS A 241 9.57 -0.62 2.45
C LYS A 241 9.95 0.85 2.37
N THR A 242 11.11 1.21 2.92
CA THR A 242 11.64 2.58 2.93
C THR A 242 10.66 3.57 3.57
N ALA A 243 10.42 3.38 4.86
CA ALA A 243 9.55 4.23 5.69
C ALA A 243 10.15 5.63 5.98
N THR A 244 10.91 6.20 5.04
CA THR A 244 11.55 7.53 5.15
C THR A 244 10.55 8.68 5.12
N THR A 245 9.32 8.42 4.68
CA THR A 245 8.26 9.43 4.62
C THR A 245 7.51 9.45 5.96
N PRO A 246 7.44 10.59 6.67
CA PRO A 246 6.61 10.70 7.86
C PRO A 246 5.18 10.27 7.57
N GLY A 247 4.57 9.49 8.47
CA GLY A 247 3.18 9.06 8.28
C GLY A 247 3.01 7.93 7.28
N TRP A 248 4.01 7.06 7.13
CA TRP A 248 3.93 5.83 6.32
C TRP A 248 2.82 4.87 6.79
N TRP A 249 2.36 4.99 8.05
CA TRP A 249 1.19 4.30 8.57
C TRP A 249 0.11 5.29 9.00
N ALA A 250 -0.81 5.58 8.10
CA ALA A 250 -1.98 6.40 8.35
C ALA A 250 -3.30 5.63 8.18
N ILE A 251 -3.24 4.31 8.06
CA ILE A 251 -4.44 3.47 7.97
C ILE A 251 -5.06 3.31 9.36
N THR A 252 -6.36 3.61 9.45
CA THR A 252 -7.17 3.58 10.68
C THR A 252 -8.19 2.45 10.70
N GLY A 253 -8.40 1.80 9.55
CA GLY A 253 -9.29 0.65 9.44
C GLY A 253 -8.66 -0.65 9.92
N THR A 254 -9.23 -1.79 9.51
CA THR A 254 -8.80 -3.10 10.00
C THR A 254 -7.71 -3.69 9.12
N VAL A 255 -6.55 -3.98 9.71
CA VAL A 255 -5.48 -4.75 9.03
C VAL A 255 -5.38 -6.13 9.66
N SER A 256 -5.61 -7.17 8.87
CA SER A 256 -5.66 -8.57 9.32
C SER A 256 -4.66 -9.49 8.62
N CYS A 257 -3.54 -8.92 8.15
CA CYS A 257 -2.38 -9.64 7.66
C CYS A 257 -1.14 -9.36 8.54
N ASN A 258 -0.15 -10.24 8.46
CA ASN A 258 1.16 -9.96 9.04
C ASN A 258 1.83 -8.81 8.27
N THR A 259 2.51 -7.95 8.99
CA THR A 259 3.12 -6.73 8.45
C THR A 259 4.59 -6.68 8.78
N ASP A 260 5.40 -6.46 7.75
CA ASP A 260 6.85 -6.32 7.83
C ASP A 260 7.18 -4.85 7.45
N ILE A 261 7.91 -4.14 8.31
CA ILE A 261 8.34 -2.75 8.10
C ILE A 261 9.86 -2.72 8.01
N GLU A 262 10.35 -2.19 6.90
CA GLU A 262 11.75 -1.87 6.64
C GLU A 262 11.91 -0.34 6.76
N ASP A 263 12.30 0.14 7.94
CA ASP A 263 12.42 1.57 8.25
C ASP A 263 13.87 2.02 8.32
N THR A 264 14.11 3.29 7.99
CA THR A 264 15.42 3.94 8.04
C THR A 264 15.47 5.21 8.89
N ALA A 265 14.35 5.81 9.40
CA ALA A 265 14.46 6.96 10.34
C ALA A 265 13.17 7.57 10.94
N VAL A 266 11.93 7.25 10.52
CA VAL A 266 10.78 8.17 10.78
C VAL A 266 9.50 7.47 11.23
N GLY A 267 8.81 8.07 12.20
CA GLY A 267 7.62 7.52 12.85
C GLY A 267 6.39 7.25 11.96
N ALA A 268 5.61 6.26 12.40
CA ALA A 268 4.39 5.75 11.76
C ALA A 268 3.35 6.82 11.41
N GLY A 269 3.22 7.91 12.17
CA GLY A 269 2.21 8.96 12.01
C GLY A 269 0.87 8.67 12.69
N ALA A 270 0.45 7.40 12.76
CA ALA A 270 -0.73 6.95 13.50
C ALA A 270 -0.46 5.69 14.34
N THR A 271 -1.48 5.26 15.11
CA THR A 271 -1.43 4.01 15.88
C THR A 271 -1.53 2.81 14.95
N ILE A 272 -0.60 1.86 15.08
CA ILE A 272 -0.63 0.59 14.36
C ILE A 272 -1.56 -0.36 15.08
N THR A 273 -2.64 -0.79 14.40
CA THR A 273 -3.56 -1.80 14.93
C THR A 273 -3.63 -2.97 13.95
N LEU A 274 -3.18 -4.14 14.37
CA LEU A 274 -3.28 -5.38 13.62
C LEU A 274 -4.21 -6.36 14.34
N ALA A 275 -5.16 -6.95 13.61
CA ALA A 275 -6.17 -7.85 14.16
C ALA A 275 -5.60 -9.25 14.42
N ASN A 276 -4.88 -9.42 15.54
CA ASN A 276 -4.25 -10.69 15.94
C ASN A 276 -3.18 -11.17 14.95
N LYS A 277 -2.34 -10.24 14.49
CA LYS A 277 -1.30 -10.49 13.49
C LYS A 277 0.06 -9.96 13.93
N ASP A 278 1.09 -10.55 13.37
CA ASP A 278 2.46 -10.24 13.73
C ASP A 278 2.94 -8.97 13.03
N LEU A 279 3.75 -8.21 13.75
CA LEU A 279 4.46 -7.04 13.27
C LEU A 279 5.96 -7.30 13.36
N ARG A 280 6.66 -7.12 12.23
CA ARG A 280 8.12 -7.12 12.21
C ARG A 280 8.60 -5.73 11.86
N ILE A 281 9.57 -5.22 12.62
CA ILE A 281 10.24 -3.95 12.33
C ILE A 281 11.73 -4.26 12.22
N TYR A 282 12.30 -3.90 11.08
CA TYR A 282 13.71 -4.13 10.82
C TYR A 282 14.33 -3.04 9.96
N ASP A 283 15.66 -2.99 9.96
CA ASP A 283 16.44 -2.08 9.13
C ASP A 283 17.74 -2.76 8.66
N ASP A 284 18.33 -2.29 7.57
CA ASP A 284 19.68 -2.64 7.14
C ASP A 284 20.78 -1.79 7.82
N ALA A 285 20.39 -0.66 8.41
CA ALA A 285 21.26 0.25 9.14
C ALA A 285 20.95 0.31 10.65
N SER A 286 21.79 1.05 11.38
CA SER A 286 21.50 1.42 12.77
C SER A 286 20.54 2.61 12.80
N SER A 287 19.24 2.35 12.76
CA SER A 287 18.20 3.37 12.80
C SER A 287 17.43 3.39 14.12
N VAL A 288 16.76 4.54 14.33
CA VAL A 288 15.81 4.73 15.42
C VAL A 288 14.46 5.09 14.81
N LEU A 289 13.52 4.14 14.86
CA LEU A 289 12.12 4.39 14.58
C LEU A 289 11.47 5.02 15.81
N THR A 290 11.23 6.32 15.78
CA THR A 290 10.49 7.01 16.85
C THR A 290 9.00 6.96 16.55
N MET A 291 8.24 6.21 17.34
CA MET A 291 6.81 6.04 17.18
C MET A 291 6.05 7.32 17.54
N THR A 292 5.06 7.66 16.73
CA THR A 292 4.12 8.77 16.96
C THR A 292 2.69 8.29 17.21
N GLY A 293 2.55 6.99 17.49
CA GLY A 293 1.30 6.30 17.76
C GLY A 293 1.58 4.98 18.47
N GLY A 294 0.54 4.38 19.07
CA GLY A 294 0.68 3.10 19.77
C GLY A 294 0.83 1.90 18.82
N ILE A 295 1.12 0.75 19.39
CA ILE A 295 1.11 -0.56 18.71
C ILE A 295 0.09 -1.45 19.43
N SER A 296 -0.87 -2.00 18.69
CA SER A 296 -1.89 -2.93 19.20
C SER A 296 -2.03 -4.14 18.27
N LEU A 297 -1.53 -5.30 18.71
CA LEU A 297 -1.45 -6.52 17.88
C LEU A 297 -2.42 -7.63 18.34
N GLY A 298 -3.16 -7.42 19.43
CA GLY A 298 -3.99 -8.46 20.03
C GLY A 298 -3.14 -9.67 20.45
N THR A 299 -3.44 -10.85 19.91
CA THR A 299 -2.63 -12.07 20.14
C THR A 299 -1.40 -12.18 19.21
N GLY A 300 -1.17 -11.21 18.34
CA GLY A 300 0.01 -11.15 17.48
C GLY A 300 1.29 -10.77 18.23
N SER A 301 2.44 -11.06 17.63
CA SER A 301 3.75 -10.79 18.22
C SER A 301 4.48 -9.64 17.53
N LEU A 302 5.37 -8.97 18.26
CA LEU A 302 6.29 -7.95 17.75
C LEU A 302 7.71 -8.53 17.66
N GLU A 303 8.38 -8.36 16.53
CA GLU A 303 9.78 -8.74 16.33
C GLU A 303 10.57 -7.52 15.86
N ILE A 304 11.70 -7.20 16.51
CA ILE A 304 12.54 -6.03 16.22
C ILE A 304 13.98 -6.49 15.97
N PHE A 305 14.57 -6.23 14.80
CA PHE A 305 15.92 -6.72 14.48
C PHE A 305 16.56 -5.98 13.29
N SER A 306 17.89 -5.91 13.21
CA SER A 306 18.59 -5.47 12.00
C SER A 306 18.73 -6.60 10.96
N THR A 307 18.98 -6.32 9.67
CA THR A 307 18.92 -7.35 8.60
C THR A 307 20.26 -7.78 8.02
N THR A 308 21.26 -6.92 7.88
CA THR A 308 22.39 -7.21 6.96
C THR A 308 23.78 -7.06 7.57
N THR A 309 23.99 -6.15 8.51
CA THR A 309 25.32 -5.89 9.06
C THR A 309 25.42 -6.41 10.49
N ALA A 310 26.35 -7.34 10.74
CA ALA A 310 26.65 -7.78 12.10
C ALA A 310 26.99 -6.57 12.96
N GLY A 311 26.28 -6.42 14.09
CA GLY A 311 26.43 -5.25 14.96
C GLY A 311 25.50 -4.07 14.68
N ALA A 312 24.77 -4.05 13.55
CA ALA A 312 23.69 -3.07 13.34
C ALA A 312 22.54 -3.33 14.32
N GLU A 313 21.85 -2.28 14.72
CA GLU A 313 20.80 -2.31 15.73
C GLU A 313 19.61 -1.48 15.24
N THR A 314 18.44 -2.11 15.14
CA THR A 314 17.18 -1.40 14.89
C THR A 314 16.57 -1.04 16.23
N THR A 315 16.39 0.25 16.49
CA THR A 315 15.73 0.75 17.70
C THR A 315 14.29 1.14 17.39
N VAL A 316 13.33 0.63 18.18
CA VAL A 316 11.97 1.17 18.24
C VAL A 316 11.84 1.98 19.52
N ASP A 317 11.63 3.28 19.37
CA ASP A 317 11.39 4.21 20.47
C ASP A 317 9.90 4.56 20.53
N MET A 318 9.22 4.14 21.60
CA MET A 318 7.80 4.38 21.75
C MET A 318 7.45 5.82 22.13
N ALA A 319 8.40 6.67 22.53
CA ALA A 319 8.21 8.11 22.76
C ALA A 319 6.95 8.50 23.56
N GLY A 320 6.54 7.68 24.54
CA GLY A 320 5.34 7.92 25.37
C GLY A 320 4.05 7.22 24.90
N TYR A 321 4.12 6.47 23.80
CA TYR A 321 3.00 5.69 23.27
C TYR A 321 2.98 4.25 23.78
N LYS A 322 1.82 3.61 23.71
CA LYS A 322 1.58 2.29 24.32
C LYS A 322 1.86 1.15 23.35
N ILE A 323 2.32 0.02 23.89
CA ILE A 323 2.37 -1.27 23.17
C ILE A 323 1.41 -2.25 23.85
N SER A 324 0.64 -2.97 23.05
CA SER A 324 -0.19 -4.10 23.47
C SER A 324 -0.04 -5.27 22.50
N CYS A 325 0.60 -6.36 22.92
CA CYS A 325 0.78 -7.57 22.08
C CYS A 325 0.89 -8.86 22.92
N ALA A 326 0.98 -10.00 22.22
CA ALA A 326 1.27 -11.29 22.86
C ALA A 326 2.74 -11.39 23.25
N ASN A 327 3.64 -11.45 22.28
CA ASN A 327 5.06 -11.62 22.54
C ASN A 327 5.88 -10.49 21.93
N ILE A 328 7.06 -10.27 22.50
CA ILE A 328 8.11 -9.43 21.93
C ILE A 328 9.37 -10.27 21.78
N THR A 329 9.92 -10.28 20.57
CA THR A 329 11.25 -10.82 20.28
C THR A 329 12.18 -9.67 19.90
N ILE A 330 13.27 -9.49 20.65
CA ILE A 330 14.28 -8.47 20.37
C ILE A 330 15.54 -9.14 19.80
N GLY A 331 15.87 -8.80 18.55
CA GLY A 331 16.92 -9.42 17.76
C GLY A 331 16.45 -10.63 16.96
N HIS A 332 17.33 -11.14 16.09
CA HIS A 332 17.07 -12.29 15.22
C HIS A 332 18.31 -13.17 15.04
N GLY A 333 18.12 -14.45 14.71
CA GLY A 333 19.14 -15.46 14.97
C GLY A 333 20.22 -15.77 13.99
N SER A 334 20.21 -15.10 12.84
CA SER A 334 21.35 -15.10 11.94
C SER A 334 22.20 -13.86 12.22
N LEU A 335 23.53 -14.02 12.35
CA LEU A 335 24.51 -12.91 12.23
C LEU A 335 24.48 -11.82 13.31
N ASP A 336 24.05 -12.13 14.55
CA ASP A 336 23.98 -11.14 15.64
C ASP A 336 23.17 -9.89 15.24
N ARG A 337 21.98 -10.14 14.68
CA ARG A 337 21.01 -9.10 14.34
C ARG A 337 20.37 -8.58 15.61
N ARG A 338 20.71 -7.34 15.97
CA ARG A 338 20.32 -6.73 17.25
C ARG A 338 19.05 -5.92 17.09
N GLY A 339 18.26 -5.89 18.15
CA GLY A 339 17.17 -4.95 18.30
C GLY A 339 17.30 -4.19 19.62
N GLU A 340 16.69 -3.01 19.65
CA GLU A 340 16.45 -2.25 20.86
C GLU A 340 14.97 -1.85 20.89
N LEU A 341 14.33 -2.05 22.03
CA LEU A 341 12.99 -1.52 22.29
C LEU A 341 13.07 -0.55 23.46
N LYS A 342 12.66 0.70 23.26
CA LYS A 342 12.50 1.71 24.31
C LYS A 342 11.01 1.93 24.55
N LEU A 343 10.54 1.60 25.75
CA LEU A 343 9.13 1.72 26.11
C LEU A 343 8.75 3.17 26.41
N GLY A 344 9.68 3.99 26.87
CA GLY A 344 9.45 5.40 27.17
C GLY A 344 8.56 5.58 28.41
N GLU A 345 7.62 6.52 28.34
CA GLU A 345 6.62 6.73 29.38
C GLU A 345 5.31 6.02 29.04
N GLY A 346 4.52 5.66 30.05
CA GLY A 346 3.16 5.14 29.86
C GLY A 346 2.96 3.72 30.36
N ILE A 347 1.83 3.13 29.97
CA ILE A 347 1.42 1.78 30.40
C ILE A 347 1.45 0.86 29.18
N HIS A 348 2.30 -0.16 29.22
CA HIS A 348 2.48 -1.17 28.18
C HIS A 348 1.92 -2.50 28.68
N ARG A 349 1.36 -3.31 27.78
CA ARG A 349 0.74 -4.59 28.12
C ARG A 349 1.25 -5.70 27.22
N ILE A 350 2.08 -6.58 27.77
CA ILE A 350 2.62 -7.74 27.07
C ILE A 350 2.04 -8.99 27.72
N THR A 351 1.18 -9.70 27.00
CA THR A 351 0.41 -10.81 27.60
C THR A 351 1.18 -12.12 27.66
N GLY A 352 2.20 -12.27 26.83
CA GLY A 352 3.13 -13.41 26.76
C GLY A 352 4.56 -12.98 27.10
N ASN A 353 5.53 -13.42 26.31
CA ASN A 353 6.94 -13.35 26.65
C ASN A 353 7.66 -12.16 26.01
N ILE A 354 8.71 -11.69 26.68
CA ILE A 354 9.75 -10.82 26.11
C ILE A 354 11.06 -11.59 26.13
N ALA A 355 11.67 -11.81 24.97
CA ALA A 355 12.90 -12.58 24.87
C ALA A 355 13.83 -12.07 23.77
N ALA A 356 15.12 -12.38 23.89
CA ALA A 356 16.06 -12.21 22.79
C ALA A 356 15.76 -13.22 21.66
N GLY A 357 15.93 -12.79 20.42
CA GLY A 357 16.03 -13.70 19.28
C GLY A 357 17.21 -14.66 19.49
N ALA A 358 16.99 -15.95 19.23
CA ALA A 358 18.02 -16.98 19.39
C ALA A 358 19.31 -16.54 18.69
N GLY A 359 20.50 -16.61 19.30
CA GLY A 359 21.76 -16.25 18.61
C GLY A 359 22.14 -14.75 18.55
N SER A 360 21.26 -13.81 18.91
CA SER A 360 21.63 -12.40 19.10
C SER A 360 22.17 -12.16 20.51
N THR A 361 23.23 -11.35 20.67
CA THR A 361 24.03 -11.29 21.92
C THR A 361 24.02 -9.97 22.65
N THR A 362 23.50 -8.89 22.06
CA THR A 362 23.53 -7.55 22.68
C THR A 362 22.24 -6.77 22.40
N ASN A 363 21.09 -7.40 22.63
CA ASN A 363 19.80 -6.71 22.50
C ASN A 363 19.59 -5.79 23.70
N LYS A 364 18.67 -4.83 23.56
CA LYS A 364 18.38 -3.90 24.64
C LYS A 364 16.88 -3.73 24.85
N LEU A 365 16.51 -3.58 26.12
CA LEU A 365 15.19 -3.18 26.54
C LEU A 365 15.30 -1.94 27.43
N GLY A 366 14.91 -0.79 26.88
CA GLY A 366 14.68 0.43 27.64
C GLY A 366 13.32 0.37 28.31
N LEU A 367 13.31 0.46 29.65
CA LEU A 367 12.11 0.61 30.45
C LEU A 367 11.81 2.08 30.77
N GLU A 368 12.80 2.96 30.66
CA GLU A 368 12.71 4.40 30.95
C GLU A 368 11.93 4.67 32.27
N SER A 369 10.72 5.23 32.18
CA SER A 369 9.83 5.52 33.31
C SER A 369 8.47 4.83 33.14
N CYS A 370 8.44 3.69 32.44
CA CYS A 370 7.21 3.01 32.06
C CYS A 370 6.56 2.18 33.19
N TYR A 371 5.31 1.80 32.95
CA TYR A 371 4.61 0.72 33.64
C TYR A 371 4.41 -0.44 32.64
N LEU A 372 5.16 -1.51 32.83
CA LEU A 372 5.06 -2.73 32.04
C LEU A 372 4.18 -3.76 32.76
N ILE A 373 3.00 -4.04 32.21
CA ILE A 373 2.15 -5.15 32.64
C ILE A 373 2.57 -6.38 31.84
N LEU A 374 3.15 -7.37 32.52
CA LEU A 374 3.69 -8.59 31.92
C LEU A 374 2.85 -9.80 32.35
N GLY A 375 2.32 -10.55 31.38
CA GLY A 375 1.58 -11.78 31.61
C GLY A 375 2.43 -13.05 31.56
N GLY A 376 3.54 -13.03 30.80
CA GLY A 376 4.45 -14.17 30.65
C GLY A 376 5.82 -13.93 31.28
N THR A 377 6.88 -14.33 30.58
CA THR A 377 8.25 -14.26 31.07
C THR A 377 9.08 -13.22 30.32
N LEU A 378 9.80 -12.37 31.07
CA LEU A 378 10.92 -11.58 30.58
C LEU A 378 12.20 -12.42 30.74
N THR A 379 12.68 -12.97 29.63
CA THR A 379 13.96 -13.70 29.58
C THR A 379 15.05 -12.72 29.19
N ALA A 380 15.71 -12.13 30.19
CA ALA A 380 16.73 -11.11 30.00
C ALA A 380 18.08 -11.67 29.54
N THR A 381 18.19 -12.99 29.34
CA THR A 381 19.37 -13.60 28.70
C THR A 381 19.64 -12.87 27.37
N LYS A 382 20.79 -12.18 27.29
CA LYS A 382 21.23 -11.43 26.10
C LYS A 382 20.38 -10.18 25.77
N ILE A 383 19.63 -9.68 26.75
CA ILE A 383 18.98 -8.37 26.72
C ILE A 383 19.57 -7.53 27.85
N THR A 384 20.25 -6.44 27.52
CA THR A 384 20.63 -5.43 28.50
C THR A 384 19.41 -4.57 28.81
N ILE A 385 18.99 -4.56 30.08
CA ILE A 385 17.89 -3.72 30.54
C ILE A 385 18.45 -2.34 30.91
N THR A 386 17.77 -1.27 30.49
CA THR A 386 18.10 0.09 30.92
C THR A 386 16.88 0.79 31.51
N ALA A 387 17.09 1.67 32.48
CA ALA A 387 16.03 2.37 33.19
C ALA A 387 16.47 3.80 33.55
N ASN A 388 15.55 4.76 33.55
CA ASN A 388 15.83 6.12 34.00
C ASN A 388 15.73 6.22 35.53
N ALA A 389 16.31 7.29 36.09
CA ALA A 389 16.18 7.67 37.50
C ALA A 389 14.76 8.17 37.82
N GLY A 390 13.80 7.25 37.77
CA GLY A 390 12.37 7.45 38.04
C GLY A 390 11.64 6.14 38.37
N ALA A 391 12.40 5.04 38.48
CA ALA A 391 12.01 3.66 38.77
C ALA A 391 10.81 3.17 37.93
N PRO A 392 11.05 2.61 36.73
CA PRO A 392 10.00 1.94 35.98
C PRO A 392 9.43 0.77 36.78
N HIS A 393 8.18 0.41 36.48
CA HIS A 393 7.45 -0.63 37.18
C HIS A 393 7.17 -1.81 36.26
N ILE A 394 7.53 -3.01 36.68
CA ILE A 394 7.08 -4.27 36.07
C ILE A 394 6.03 -4.88 36.99
N ILE A 395 4.87 -5.22 36.43
CA ILE A 395 3.71 -5.75 37.15
C ILE A 395 3.34 -7.10 36.54
N GLY A 396 3.33 -8.15 37.36
CA GLY A 396 3.01 -9.52 36.96
C GLY A 396 4.17 -10.28 36.29
N GLY A 397 3.89 -11.51 35.86
CA GLY A 397 4.82 -12.30 35.06
C GLY A 397 6.03 -12.86 35.84
N THR A 398 7.04 -13.32 35.10
CA THR A 398 8.29 -13.87 35.63
C THR A 398 9.48 -13.16 34.99
N ILE A 399 10.54 -12.88 35.75
CA ILE A 399 11.80 -12.33 35.24
C ILE A 399 12.89 -13.38 35.45
N THR A 400 13.71 -13.63 34.43
CA THR A 400 14.83 -14.58 34.48
C THR A 400 16.07 -13.98 33.83
N ASP A 401 17.25 -14.29 34.36
CA ASP A 401 18.56 -13.91 33.79
C ASP A 401 18.79 -12.41 33.61
N ASP A 402 18.27 -11.58 34.53
CA ASP A 402 18.60 -10.16 34.59
C ASP A 402 20.09 -9.99 34.93
N ASP A 403 20.78 -9.09 34.23
CA ASP A 403 22.19 -8.77 34.48
C ASP A 403 22.37 -7.84 35.69
N GLY A 404 21.25 -7.33 36.24
CA GLY A 404 21.22 -6.47 37.41
C GLY A 404 21.73 -5.05 37.14
N SER A 405 21.94 -4.68 35.89
CA SER A 405 22.48 -3.36 35.55
C SER A 405 21.46 -2.22 35.73
N ALA A 406 20.17 -2.51 35.66
CA ALA A 406 19.09 -1.55 35.84
C ALA A 406 18.38 -1.71 37.20
N VAL A 407 17.85 -0.61 37.73
CA VAL A 407 17.00 -0.59 38.92
C VAL A 407 15.56 -0.31 38.49
N TYR A 408 14.66 -1.22 38.83
CA TYR A 408 13.23 -1.10 38.56
C TYR A 408 12.41 -1.71 39.70
N HIS A 409 11.14 -1.32 39.78
CA HIS A 409 10.19 -1.82 40.75
C HIS A 409 9.43 -3.01 40.19
N CYS A 410 9.15 -3.98 41.05
CA CYS A 410 8.51 -5.22 40.71
C CYS A 410 7.27 -5.40 41.60
N HIS A 411 6.12 -5.72 41.01
CA HIS A 411 4.85 -5.92 41.71
C HIS A 411 4.22 -7.21 41.20
N GLU A 412 3.89 -8.16 42.07
CA GLU A 412 3.29 -9.44 41.66
C GLU A 412 4.11 -10.23 40.62
N THR A 413 5.41 -9.92 40.51
CA THR A 413 6.38 -10.57 39.63
C THR A 413 7.07 -11.70 40.39
N THR A 414 7.35 -12.81 39.70
CA THR A 414 8.21 -13.87 40.25
C THR A 414 9.65 -13.69 39.73
N ASP A 415 10.65 -13.66 40.62
CA ASP A 415 12.05 -13.81 40.22
C ASP A 415 12.35 -15.30 40.01
N GLY A 416 12.42 -15.73 38.74
CA GLY A 416 12.69 -17.11 38.38
C GLY A 416 14.18 -17.46 38.33
N GLY A 417 15.07 -16.46 38.32
CA GLY A 417 16.53 -16.63 38.15
C GLY A 417 17.37 -16.31 39.39
N GLY A 418 16.81 -15.61 40.38
CA GLY A 418 17.53 -15.17 41.57
C GLY A 418 18.49 -13.99 41.33
N GLY A 419 18.33 -13.30 40.21
CA GLY A 419 19.23 -12.25 39.73
C GLY A 419 18.55 -10.91 39.43
N ALA A 420 17.22 -10.82 39.61
CA ALA A 420 16.52 -9.56 39.38
C ALA A 420 16.95 -8.56 40.47
N ASN A 421 17.54 -7.42 40.07
CA ASN A 421 17.73 -6.27 40.98
C ASN A 421 16.41 -5.52 41.17
N ALA A 422 15.34 -6.29 41.42
CA ALA A 422 14.07 -5.80 41.87
C ALA A 422 14.29 -5.17 43.25
N ASN A 423 14.15 -3.85 43.36
CA ASN A 423 13.98 -3.24 44.67
C ASN A 423 12.59 -3.65 45.18
N GLU A 424 12.51 -4.85 45.75
CA GLU A 424 11.30 -5.46 46.29
C GLU A 424 10.75 -4.56 47.41
N THR A 425 9.91 -3.60 47.02
CA THR A 425 9.18 -2.79 47.98
C THR A 425 7.77 -3.34 48.05
N PHE A 426 7.65 -4.55 48.59
CA PHE A 426 6.41 -5.35 48.60
C PHE A 426 5.21 -4.67 49.30
N ASP A 427 5.35 -3.48 49.92
CA ASP A 427 4.31 -2.95 50.82
C ASP A 427 4.12 -1.41 50.87
N LYS A 428 4.79 -0.59 50.04
CA LYS A 428 4.71 0.89 50.24
C LYS A 428 4.30 1.74 49.05
N HIS A 429 4.19 1.20 47.85
CA HIS A 429 3.77 1.99 46.69
C HIS A 429 2.33 1.65 46.32
N ALA A 430 1.44 2.64 46.46
CA ALA A 430 0.07 2.51 45.99
C ALA A 430 0.06 2.27 44.47
N TYR A 431 -0.66 1.24 44.04
CA TYR A 431 -0.93 1.00 42.62
C TYR A 431 -1.52 2.27 41.97
N PRO A 432 -1.02 2.73 40.81
CA PRO A 432 -1.71 3.75 40.04
C PRO A 432 -3.10 3.24 39.66
N GLY A 433 -4.13 3.84 40.26
CA GLY A 433 -5.53 3.42 40.08
C GLY A 433 -6.09 2.53 41.19
N SER A 434 -5.30 2.09 42.18
CA SER A 434 -5.90 1.62 43.42
C SER A 434 -6.31 2.84 44.25
N LEU A 435 -7.61 2.96 44.49
CA LEU A 435 -8.11 3.86 45.53
C LEU A 435 -7.60 3.26 46.84
N VAL A 436 -6.46 3.75 47.35
CA VAL A 436 -6.07 3.46 48.73
C VAL A 436 -7.24 3.95 49.56
N THR A 437 -7.99 3.02 50.15
CA THR A 437 -9.01 3.31 51.13
C THR A 437 -8.32 4.01 52.29
N CYS A 438 -8.23 5.33 52.21
CA CYS A 438 -7.91 6.18 53.33
C CYS A 438 -8.99 5.88 54.37
N GLY A 439 -8.60 5.15 55.41
CA GLY A 439 -9.45 4.95 56.57
C GLY A 439 -9.89 6.32 57.07
N VAL A 440 -11.14 6.68 56.80
CA VAL A 440 -11.78 7.80 57.45
C VAL A 440 -11.97 7.35 58.90
N GLY A 441 -11.06 7.78 59.77
CA GLY A 441 -11.21 7.59 61.20
C GLY A 441 -12.53 8.24 61.64
N VAL A 442 -13.35 7.46 62.34
CA VAL A 442 -14.61 7.90 62.97
C VAL A 442 -14.32 8.83 64.14
#